data_AF-A0A352C3K9-F1
#
_entry.id   AF-A0A352C3K9-F1
#
_cell.length_a   1.000
_cell.length_b   1.000
_cell.length_c   1.000
_cell.angle_alpha   90.00
_cell.angle_beta   90.00
_cell.angle_gamma   90.00
#
_symmetry.space_group_name_H-M   'P 1'
#
loop_
_entity.id
_entity.type
_entity.pdbx_description
1 polymer ?
#
loop_
_entity_poly.entity_id
_entity_poly.type
_entity_poly.pdbx_seq_one_letter_code
_entity_poly.pdbx_strand_id
1 'polypeptide(L)' 'MSQITAKAHQVRCLVLDLDGVLTDNGIYINEDKKESRRFNIQDGFGIKLLKALGFEVAIITG' A
#
# COMPACT_ATOMS: atom_id res chain seq x y z
N MET A 1 -11.08 20.48 -9.67
CA MET A 1 -10.52 19.10 -9.67
C MET A 1 -9.00 19.21 -9.71
N SER A 2 -8.26 18.43 -8.91
CA SER A 2 -6.79 18.42 -9.03
C SER A 2 -6.37 17.63 -10.29
N GLN A 3 -5.16 17.91 -10.79
CA GLN A 3 -4.59 17.15 -11.91
C GLN A 3 -4.48 15.64 -11.58
N ILE A 4 -4.30 15.30 -10.31
CA ILE A 4 -4.25 13.91 -9.82
C ILE A 4 -5.62 13.25 -9.96
N THR A 5 -6.70 13.91 -9.53
CA THR A 5 -8.07 13.37 -9.67
C THR A 5 -8.41 13.10 -11.14
N ALA A 6 -8.04 14.02 -12.04
CA ALA A 6 -8.27 13.84 -13.47
C ALA A 6 -7.56 12.60 -14.02
N LYS A 7 -6.30 12.36 -13.63
CA LYS A 7 -5.54 11.16 -14.02
C LYS A 7 -6.09 9.88 -13.41
N ALA A 8 -6.55 9.92 -12.16
CA ALA A 8 -7.06 8.75 -11.44
C ALA A 8 -8.29 8.11 -12.10
N HIS A 9 -9.10 8.86 -12.84
CA HIS A 9 -10.29 8.33 -13.53
C HIS A 9 -10.01 7.21 -14.54
N GLN A 10 -8.79 7.15 -15.08
CA GLN A 10 -8.40 6.14 -16.07
C GLN A 10 -7.71 4.93 -15.44
N VAL A 11 -7.42 4.98 -14.14
CA VAL A 11 -6.73 3.91 -13.43
C VAL A 11 -7.64 2.70 -13.29
N ARG A 12 -7.06 1.52 -13.51
CA ARG A 12 -7.73 0.21 -13.34
C ARG A 12 -6.94 -0.73 -12.40
N CYS A 13 -5.69 -0.39 -12.13
CA CYS A 13 -4.78 -1.16 -11.30
C CYS A 13 -4.00 -0.23 -10.38
N LEU A 14 -3.83 -0.63 -9.13
CA LEU A 14 -2.98 0.05 -8.15
C LEU A 14 -1.77 -0.84 -7.83
N VAL A 15 -0.57 -0.33 -8.09
CA VAL A 15 0.68 -1.00 -7.73
C VAL A 15 1.37 -0.20 -6.63
N LEU A 16 1.75 -0.86 -5.54
CA LEU A 16 2.32 -0.24 -4.35
C LEU A 16 3.70 -0.83 -4.05
N ASP A 17 4.61 0.01 -3.56
CA ASP A 17 5.80 -0.47 -2.88
C ASP A 17 5.48 -0.79 -1.41
N LEU A 18 6.38 -1.49 -0.72
CA LEU A 18 6.31 -1.70 0.72
C LEU A 18 6.98 -0.55 1.47
N ASP A 19 8.30 -0.41 1.31
CA ASP A 19 9.10 0.36 2.25
C ASP A 19 9.04 1.86 2.00
N GLY A 20 8.47 2.57 2.97
CA GLY A 20 8.18 4.00 2.84
C GLY A 20 6.91 4.31 2.06
N VAL A 21 6.15 3.29 1.63
CA VAL A 21 4.83 3.45 1.00
C VAL A 21 3.74 2.82 1.86
N LEU A 22 3.77 1.49 2.04
CA LEU A 22 2.84 0.78 2.93
C LEU A 22 3.36 0.67 4.37
N THR A 23 4.66 0.90 4.57
CA THR A 23 5.31 0.93 5.87
C THR A 23 5.90 2.30 6.15
N ASP A 24 6.26 2.54 7.41
CA ASP A 24 6.96 3.76 7.83
C ASP A 24 8.47 3.76 7.51
N ASN A 25 8.91 2.92 6.57
CA ASN A 25 10.31 2.72 6.17
C ASN A 25 11.21 2.22 7.33
N GLY A 26 10.59 1.70 8.40
CA GLY A 26 11.27 1.13 9.55
C GLY A 26 11.25 -0.40 9.56
N ILE A 27 12.35 -1.00 10.01
CA ILE A 27 12.43 -2.43 10.36
C ILE A 27 12.63 -2.51 11.87
N TYR A 28 11.66 -3.13 12.56
CA TYR A 28 11.72 -3.34 14.00
C TYR A 28 12.29 -4.73 14.27
N ILE A 29 13.45 -4.77 14.93
CA ILE A 29 14.14 -6.02 15.27
C ILE A 29 14.00 -6.26 16.78
N ASN A 30 13.47 -7.42 17.16
CA ASN A 30 13.35 -7.80 18.57
C ASN A 30 14.57 -8.60 19.07
N GLU A 31 14.57 -8.95 20.36
CA GLU A 31 15.68 -9.69 21.00
C GLU A 31 15.94 -11.07 20.37
N ASP A 32 14.90 -11.71 19.81
CA ASP A 32 15.01 -12.98 19.06
C ASP A 32 15.58 -12.79 17.63
N LYS A 33 15.97 -11.58 17.25
CA LYS A 33 16.32 -11.18 15.87
C LYS A 33 15.18 -11.37 14.87
N LYS A 34 13.92 -11.38 15.33
CA LYS A 34 12.76 -11.36 14.44
C LYS A 34 12.51 -9.94 13.98
N GLU A 35 12.25 -9.82 12.68
CA GLU A 35 11.89 -8.57 12.03
C GLU A 35 10.38 -8.40 12.00
N SER A 36 9.92 -7.17 12.21
CA SER A 36 8.53 -6.77 12.00
C SER A 36 8.49 -5.39 11.35
N ARG A 37 7.38 -5.11 10.67
CA ARG A 37 7.11 -3.82 10.00
C ARG A 37 5.75 -3.33 10.43
N ARG A 38 5.59 -2.01 10.51
CA ARG A 38 4.32 -1.39 10.88
C ARG A 38 3.56 -0.98 9.63
N PHE A 39 2.29 -1.34 9.59
CA PHE A 39 1.36 -0.99 8.52
C PHE A 39 0.22 -0.12 9.06
N ASN A 40 -0.44 0.62 8.18
CA ASN A 40 -1.63 1.38 8.52
C ASN A 40 -2.92 0.57 8.27
N ILE A 41 -3.82 0.56 9.26
CA ILE A 41 -5.11 -0.14 9.18
C ILE A 41 -6.01 0.47 8.09
N GLN A 42 -5.98 1.79 7.91
CA GLN A 42 -6.78 2.48 6.89
C GLN A 42 -6.32 2.12 5.47
N ASP A 43 -5.02 1.92 5.26
CA ASP A 43 -4.49 1.48 3.96
C ASP A 43 -4.99 0.06 3.62
N GLY A 44 -4.98 -0.84 4.62
CA GLY A 44 -5.56 -2.18 4.48
C GLY A 44 -7.05 -2.15 4.11
N PHE A 45 -7.82 -1.25 4.72
CA PHE A 45 -9.22 -1.05 4.35
C PHE A 45 -9.38 -0.49 2.93
N GLY A 46 -8.57 0.50 2.53
CA GLY A 46 -8.59 1.07 1.19
C GLY A 46 -8.30 0.04 0.09
N ILE A 47 -7.28 -0.80 0.31
CA ILE A 47 -6.94 -1.91 -0.59
C ILE A 47 -8.10 -2.90 -0.70
N LYS A 48 -8.73 -3.25 0.43
CA LYS A 48 -9.90 -4.15 0.44
C LYS A 48 -11.06 -3.57 -0.35
N LEU A 49 -11.32 -2.26 -0.21
CA LEU A 49 -12.37 -1.57 -0.95
C LEU A 49 -12.09 -1.54 -2.46
N LEU A 50 -10.86 -1.21 -2.88
CA LEU A 50 -10.47 -1.21 -4.29
C LEU A 50 -10.67 -2.59 -4.93
N LYS A 51 -10.23 -3.65 -4.25
CA LYS A 51 -10.44 -5.03 -4.71
C LYS A 51 -11.93 -5.37 -4.81
N ALA A 52 -12.75 -4.94 -3.86
CA ALA A 52 -14.19 -5.16 -3.90
C ALA A 52 -14.88 -4.40 -5.05
N LEU A 53 -14.30 -3.29 -5.49
CA LEU A 53 -14.75 -2.51 -6.66
C LEU A 53 -14.19 -3.04 -8.00
N GLY A 54 -13.44 -4.15 -7.98
CA GLY A 54 -12.91 -4.79 -9.19
C GLY A 54 -11.59 -4.20 -9.70
N PHE A 55 -10.89 -3.38 -8.90
CA PHE A 55 -9.54 -2.94 -9.24
C PHE A 55 -8.53 -4.05 -8.96
N GLU A 56 -7.55 -4.17 -9.85
CA GLU A 56 -6.37 -4.98 -9.58
C GLU A 56 -5.48 -4.24 -8.58
N VAL A 57 -4.92 -4.98 -7.62
CA VAL A 57 -3.95 -4.44 -6.67
C VAL A 57 -2.75 -5.36 -6.60
N ALA A 58 -1.56 -4.81 -6.80
CA ALA A 58 -0.29 -5.53 -6.72
C ALA A 58 0.67 -4.80 -5.78
N ILE A 59 1.60 -5.57 -5.21
CA ILE A 59 2.73 -5.04 -4.45
C ILE A 59 4.00 -5.42 -5.21
N ILE A 60 4.87 -4.45 -5.47
CA ILE A 60 6.20 -4.66 -6.07
C ILE A 60 7.22 -4.00 -5.15
N THR A 61 8.10 -4.81 -4.59
CA THR A 61 9.15 -4.39 -3.67
C THR A 61 10.41 -5.23 -3.91
N GLY A 62 11.56 -4.73 -3.48
CA GLY A 62 12.88 -5.33 -3.72
C GLY A 62 13.20 -6.53 -2.84
#